data_AF-A0A976HJK6-F1
#
_entry.id   AF-A0A976HJK6-F1
#
_cell.length_a   1.000
_cell.length_b   1.000
_cell.length_c   1.000
_cell.angle_alpha   90.00
_cell.angle_beta   90.00
_cell.angle_gamma   90.00
#
_symmetry.space_group_name_H-M   'P 1'
#
loop_
_entity.id
_entity.type
_entity.pdbx_description
1 polymer ?
#
loop_
_entity_poly.entity_id
_entity_poly.type
_entity_poly.pdbx_seq_one_letter_code
_entity_poly.pdbx_strand_id
1 'polypeptide(L)'
;MKITPIEIRQHTFQRVLRGYDTEEVTAFLTSLSNEWERVLNENKMLKMQLEIAEKELNKLRELELTMFRMLKTAEDTSSQMTEQAKTAAEQYINDARQKGEEIIGEARKRGNILISDSENQAKYVREEVLSEFKNHERDFKAMEKYRDNLIVQLKTLANNTTDSIERFEKKFSQAVLKGKMDDLQGQVNHSVQTDEASQKARLTAQEESNETPADAVVEKIANEAEQEPIVEAVADEETPEIIETTVVIEEKPADEGSFFDQIK
;
A
#
# COMPACT_ATOMS: atom_id res chain seq x y z
N MET A 1 95.66 -38.11 -21.90
CA MET A 1 95.50 -39.37 -22.67
C MET A 1 94.36 -40.17 -22.06
N LYS A 2 93.59 -40.91 -22.85
CA LYS A 2 92.68 -41.95 -22.34
C LYS A 2 93.37 -43.28 -22.54
N ILE A 3 93.97 -43.83 -21.47
CA ILE A 3 94.46 -45.20 -21.48
C ILE A 3 93.28 -46.09 -21.03
N THR A 4 92.96 -47.08 -21.84
CA THR A 4 91.89 -48.05 -21.60
C THR A 4 92.45 -49.29 -20.87
N PRO A 5 91.61 -50.08 -20.17
CA PRO A 5 92.05 -51.32 -19.53
C PRO A 5 92.77 -52.27 -20.52
N ILE A 6 92.24 -52.40 -21.73
CA ILE A 6 92.84 -53.25 -22.77
C ILE A 6 94.23 -52.75 -23.21
N GLU A 7 94.45 -51.44 -23.31
CA GLU A 7 95.77 -50.86 -23.59
C GLU A 7 96.76 -51.09 -22.45
N ILE A 8 96.32 -51.03 -21.17
CA ILE A 8 97.16 -51.39 -20.01
C ILE A 8 97.60 -52.85 -20.12
N ARG A 9 96.66 -53.75 -20.44
CA ARG A 9 96.90 -55.21 -20.52
C ARG A 9 97.77 -55.63 -21.72
N GLN A 10 97.72 -54.87 -22.81
CA GLN A 10 98.49 -55.13 -24.03
C GLN A 10 99.82 -54.34 -24.10
N HIS A 11 100.13 -53.51 -23.10
CA HIS A 11 101.31 -52.66 -23.13
C HIS A 11 102.62 -53.45 -23.06
N THR A 12 103.50 -53.28 -24.05
CA THR A 12 104.83 -53.90 -24.10
C THR A 12 105.94 -52.91 -23.81
N PHE A 13 106.86 -53.24 -22.90
CA PHE A 13 108.04 -52.41 -22.60
C PHE A 13 109.29 -52.87 -23.37
N GLN A 14 110.23 -51.95 -23.59
CA GLN A 14 111.55 -52.28 -24.12
C GLN A 14 112.36 -53.09 -23.08
N ARG A 15 113.12 -54.09 -23.54
CA ARG A 15 113.96 -54.95 -22.68
C ARG A 15 115.35 -54.35 -22.53
N VAL A 16 115.88 -54.33 -21.32
CA VAL A 16 117.20 -53.75 -20.98
C VAL A 16 117.97 -54.70 -20.04
N LEU A 17 119.30 -54.69 -20.11
CA LEU A 17 120.15 -55.55 -19.28
C LEU A 17 120.13 -55.07 -17.81
N ARG A 18 119.36 -55.77 -16.95
CA ARG A 18 118.89 -55.36 -15.59
C ARG A 18 117.62 -54.50 -15.59
N GLY A 19 116.49 -55.09 -16.01
CA GLY A 19 115.13 -54.54 -15.79
C GLY A 19 114.35 -55.27 -14.69
N TYR A 20 113.09 -54.90 -14.50
CA TYR A 20 112.12 -55.61 -13.66
C TYR A 20 111.78 -57.00 -14.23
N ASP A 21 111.26 -57.89 -13.38
CA ASP A 21 110.75 -59.20 -13.81
C ASP A 21 109.52 -59.02 -14.72
N THR A 22 109.55 -59.66 -15.89
CA THR A 22 108.48 -59.59 -16.87
C THR A 22 107.19 -60.26 -16.42
N GLU A 23 107.25 -61.32 -15.60
CA GLU A 23 106.06 -62.02 -15.12
C GLU A 23 105.36 -61.20 -14.03
N GLU A 24 106.11 -60.67 -13.07
CA GLU A 24 105.59 -59.80 -12.00
C GLU A 24 104.95 -58.52 -12.56
N VAL A 25 105.62 -57.85 -13.52
CA VAL A 25 105.07 -56.68 -14.21
C VAL A 25 103.80 -57.02 -14.99
N THR A 26 103.72 -58.18 -15.64
CA THR A 26 102.53 -58.60 -16.39
C THR A 26 101.34 -58.92 -15.46
N ALA A 27 101.62 -59.55 -14.31
CA ALA A 27 100.61 -59.77 -13.26
C ALA A 27 100.10 -58.45 -12.68
N PHE A 28 101.00 -57.49 -12.39
CA PHE A 28 100.63 -56.16 -11.93
C PHE A 28 99.78 -55.39 -12.96
N LEU A 29 100.19 -55.36 -14.25
CA LEU A 29 99.40 -54.73 -15.31
C LEU A 29 98.01 -55.37 -15.49
N THR A 30 97.90 -56.68 -15.30
CA THR A 30 96.61 -57.39 -15.35
C THR A 30 95.71 -56.97 -14.18
N SER A 31 96.26 -56.89 -12.96
CA SER A 31 95.52 -56.40 -11.78
C SER A 31 95.09 -54.94 -11.96
N LEU A 32 96.01 -54.08 -12.40
CA LEU A 32 95.75 -52.66 -12.68
C LEU A 32 94.68 -52.48 -13.76
N SER A 33 94.71 -53.28 -14.84
CA SER A 33 93.68 -53.28 -15.88
C SER A 33 92.29 -53.57 -15.29
N ASN A 34 92.16 -54.62 -14.46
CA ASN A 34 90.89 -55.01 -13.87
C ASN A 34 90.34 -53.92 -12.92
N GLU A 35 91.20 -53.32 -12.10
CA GLU A 35 90.84 -52.20 -11.22
C GLU A 35 90.47 -50.94 -12.00
N TRP A 36 91.18 -50.64 -13.09
CA TRP A 36 90.87 -49.52 -13.98
C TRP A 36 89.51 -49.71 -14.66
N GLU A 37 89.17 -50.94 -15.06
CA GLU A 37 87.86 -51.28 -15.60
C GLU A 37 86.74 -51.15 -14.55
N ARG A 38 86.98 -51.61 -13.32
CA ARG A 38 86.05 -51.46 -12.18
C ARG A 38 85.74 -49.97 -11.94
N VAL A 39 86.76 -49.14 -11.76
CA VAL A 39 86.63 -47.70 -11.52
C VAL A 39 85.97 -46.99 -12.71
N LEU A 40 86.28 -47.37 -13.96
CA LEU A 40 85.62 -46.80 -15.14
C LEU A 40 84.12 -47.14 -15.20
N ASN A 41 83.72 -48.35 -14.83
CA ASN A 41 82.32 -48.75 -14.83
C ASN A 41 81.54 -48.13 -13.66
N GLU A 42 82.15 -48.04 -12.47
CA GLU A 42 81.59 -47.29 -11.34
C GLU A 42 81.42 -45.81 -11.68
N ASN A 43 82.42 -45.18 -12.33
CA ASN A 43 82.33 -43.78 -12.74
C ASN A 43 81.21 -43.52 -13.78
N LYS A 44 80.94 -44.47 -14.69
CA LYS A 44 79.78 -44.41 -15.60
C LYS A 44 78.47 -44.52 -14.83
N MET A 45 78.37 -45.45 -13.88
CA MET A 45 77.16 -45.67 -13.09
C MET A 45 76.83 -44.43 -12.23
N LEU A 46 77.83 -43.87 -11.54
CA LEU A 46 77.69 -42.65 -10.74
C LEU A 46 77.27 -41.44 -11.59
N LYS A 47 77.81 -41.30 -12.81
CA LYS A 47 77.38 -40.25 -13.75
C LYS A 47 75.94 -40.41 -14.19
N MET A 48 75.50 -41.64 -14.47
CA MET A 48 74.10 -41.91 -14.84
C MET A 48 73.15 -41.63 -13.67
N GLN A 49 73.52 -42.03 -12.44
CA GLN A 49 72.75 -41.72 -11.24
C GLN A 49 72.66 -40.20 -10.97
N LEU A 50 73.78 -39.48 -11.13
CA LEU A 50 73.82 -38.03 -11.00
C LEU A 50 72.88 -37.36 -12.03
N GLU A 51 72.94 -37.75 -13.29
CA GLU A 51 72.07 -37.19 -14.34
C GLU A 51 70.58 -37.44 -14.06
N ILE A 52 70.22 -38.59 -13.50
CA ILE A 52 68.84 -38.89 -13.08
C ILE A 52 68.43 -37.99 -11.90
N ALA A 53 69.25 -37.91 -10.86
CA ALA A 53 68.98 -37.09 -9.67
C ALA A 53 68.89 -35.59 -10.00
N GLU A 54 69.73 -35.08 -10.91
CA GLU A 54 69.68 -33.69 -11.39
C GLU A 54 68.38 -33.41 -12.17
N LYS A 55 67.90 -34.35 -12.99
CA LYS A 55 66.61 -34.23 -13.70
C LYS A 55 65.43 -34.23 -12.73
N GLU A 56 65.44 -35.10 -11.73
CA GLU A 56 64.39 -35.12 -10.69
C GLU A 56 64.40 -33.84 -9.85
N LEU A 57 65.57 -33.35 -9.44
CA LEU A 57 65.72 -32.09 -8.70
C LEU A 57 65.18 -30.89 -9.50
N ASN A 58 65.48 -30.83 -10.81
CA ASN A 58 64.98 -29.76 -11.67
C ASN A 58 63.44 -29.82 -11.83
N LYS A 59 62.87 -31.02 -12.01
CA LYS A 59 61.41 -31.23 -12.02
C LYS A 59 60.76 -30.79 -10.70
N LEU A 60 61.37 -31.11 -9.56
CA LEU A 60 60.87 -30.69 -8.24
C LEU A 60 60.89 -29.16 -8.08
N ARG A 61 61.95 -28.48 -8.55
CA ARG A 61 62.03 -27.00 -8.57
C ARG A 61 60.98 -26.36 -9.47
N GLU A 62 60.71 -26.94 -10.64
CA GLU A 62 59.64 -26.45 -11.53
C GLU A 62 58.25 -26.59 -10.90
N LEU A 63 58.00 -27.70 -10.19
CA LEU A 63 56.77 -27.93 -9.43
C LEU A 63 56.65 -26.96 -8.24
N GLU A 64 57.71 -26.77 -7.46
CA GLU A 64 57.77 -25.81 -6.35
C GLU A 64 57.46 -24.39 -6.82
N LEU A 65 58.10 -23.96 -7.92
CA LEU A 65 57.92 -22.63 -8.48
C LEU A 65 56.51 -22.45 -9.08
N THR A 66 55.91 -23.51 -9.61
CA THR A 66 54.51 -23.52 -10.06
C THR A 66 53.53 -23.46 -8.89
N MET A 67 53.76 -24.23 -7.83
CA MET A 67 53.02 -24.17 -6.57
C MET A 67 53.06 -22.78 -5.95
N PHE A 68 54.23 -22.15 -5.90
CA PHE A 68 54.37 -20.78 -5.38
C PHE A 68 53.57 -19.76 -6.20
N ARG A 69 53.59 -19.86 -7.54
CA ARG A 69 52.74 -19.03 -8.41
C ARG A 69 51.25 -19.25 -8.16
N MET A 70 50.81 -20.51 -8.00
CA MET A 70 49.42 -20.85 -7.72
C MET A 70 48.97 -20.32 -6.37
N LEU A 71 49.77 -20.50 -5.31
CA LEU A 71 49.50 -19.96 -3.98
C LEU A 71 49.39 -18.43 -4.00
N LYS A 72 50.34 -17.75 -4.65
CA LYS A 72 50.28 -16.30 -4.80
C LYS A 72 49.03 -15.85 -5.58
N THR A 73 48.69 -16.53 -6.68
CA THR A 73 47.48 -16.21 -7.46
C THR A 73 46.21 -16.42 -6.63
N ALA A 74 46.16 -17.46 -5.79
CA ALA A 74 45.05 -17.69 -4.88
C ALA A 74 44.96 -16.62 -3.77
N GLU A 75 46.10 -16.16 -3.24
CA GLU A 75 46.17 -15.04 -2.28
C GLU A 75 45.69 -13.72 -2.91
N ASP A 76 46.25 -13.37 -4.08
CA ASP A 76 45.86 -12.18 -4.86
C ASP A 76 44.35 -12.22 -5.20
N THR A 77 43.83 -13.38 -5.64
CA THR A 77 42.39 -13.57 -5.96
C THR A 77 41.52 -13.48 -4.71
N SER A 78 41.94 -14.06 -3.59
CA SER A 78 41.22 -13.98 -2.31
C SER A 78 41.11 -12.53 -1.84
N SER A 79 42.24 -11.81 -1.85
CA SER A 79 42.30 -10.38 -1.52
C SER A 79 41.34 -9.56 -2.40
N GLN A 80 41.43 -9.72 -3.73
CA GLN A 80 40.56 -9.05 -4.69
C GLN A 80 39.07 -9.38 -4.45
N MET A 81 38.73 -10.64 -4.16
CA MET A 81 37.36 -11.05 -3.85
C MET A 81 36.85 -10.40 -2.56
N THR A 82 37.69 -10.26 -1.51
CA THR A 82 37.28 -9.54 -0.29
C THR A 82 37.10 -8.04 -0.51
N GLU A 83 37.93 -7.41 -1.36
CA GLU A 83 37.79 -5.99 -1.71
C GLU A 83 36.49 -5.75 -2.51
N GLN A 84 36.23 -6.57 -3.53
CA GLN A 84 35.00 -6.53 -4.32
C GLN A 84 33.75 -6.75 -3.45
N ALA A 85 33.77 -7.74 -2.55
CA ALA A 85 32.67 -7.99 -1.62
C ALA A 85 32.42 -6.81 -0.68
N LYS A 86 33.49 -6.16 -0.19
CA LYS A 86 33.39 -4.96 0.64
C LYS A 86 32.82 -3.76 -0.13
N THR A 87 33.32 -3.48 -1.34
CA THR A 87 32.80 -2.40 -2.17
C THR A 87 31.32 -2.63 -2.55
N ALA A 88 30.95 -3.87 -2.88
CA ALA A 88 29.55 -4.21 -3.15
C ALA A 88 28.67 -4.02 -1.91
N ALA A 89 29.13 -4.43 -0.72
CA ALA A 89 28.39 -4.21 0.52
C ALA A 89 28.22 -2.71 0.85
N GLU A 90 29.25 -1.90 0.65
CA GLU A 90 29.18 -0.43 0.81
C GLU A 90 28.19 0.20 -0.18
N GLN A 91 28.16 -0.26 -1.45
CA GLN A 91 27.16 0.14 -2.44
C GLN A 91 25.74 -0.23 -2.01
N TYR A 92 25.50 -1.49 -1.62
CA TYR A 92 24.18 -1.94 -1.13
C TYR A 92 23.69 -1.13 0.08
N ILE A 93 24.57 -0.78 1.02
CA ILE A 93 24.23 0.06 2.18
C ILE A 93 23.86 1.49 1.74
N ASN A 94 24.56 2.05 0.77
CA ASN A 94 24.27 3.39 0.24
C ASN A 94 22.96 3.42 -0.55
N ASP A 95 22.71 2.44 -1.42
CA ASP A 95 21.46 2.28 -2.16
C ASP A 95 20.26 2.09 -1.21
N ALA A 96 20.41 1.26 -0.18
CA ALA A 96 19.39 1.07 0.84
C ALA A 96 19.08 2.36 1.62
N ARG A 97 20.11 3.15 1.96
CA ARG A 97 19.94 4.46 2.59
C ARG A 97 19.25 5.47 1.67
N GLN A 98 19.63 5.51 0.40
CA GLN A 98 19.01 6.41 -0.59
C GLN A 98 17.52 6.07 -0.78
N LYS A 99 17.17 4.80 -0.97
CA LYS A 99 15.78 4.33 -1.04
C LYS A 99 15.01 4.64 0.25
N GLY A 100 15.65 4.48 1.41
CA GLY A 100 15.07 4.84 2.70
C GLY A 100 14.70 6.33 2.80
N GLU A 101 15.62 7.22 2.43
CA GLU A 101 15.37 8.67 2.43
C GLU A 101 14.35 9.08 1.36
N GLU A 102 14.33 8.41 0.20
CA GLU A 102 13.30 8.61 -0.84
C GLU A 102 11.89 8.26 -0.32
N ILE A 103 11.73 7.08 0.31
CA ILE A 103 10.46 6.66 0.93
C ILE A 103 10.04 7.63 2.03
N ILE A 104 10.96 8.07 2.90
CA ILE A 104 10.66 9.04 3.96
C ILE A 104 10.28 10.40 3.37
N GLY A 105 10.98 10.85 2.33
CA GLY A 105 10.69 12.08 1.60
C GLY A 105 9.32 12.05 0.93
N GLU A 106 8.96 10.94 0.29
CA GLU A 106 7.65 10.75 -0.30
C GLU A 106 6.54 10.69 0.77
N ALA A 107 6.73 9.92 1.84
CA ALA A 107 5.78 9.83 2.95
C ALA A 107 5.51 11.21 3.59
N ARG A 108 6.56 12.02 3.82
CA ARG A 108 6.44 13.41 4.28
C ARG A 108 5.67 14.27 3.28
N LYS A 109 5.96 14.15 1.98
CA LYS A 109 5.24 14.90 0.93
C LYS A 109 3.76 14.54 0.88
N ARG A 110 3.42 13.25 0.89
CA ARG A 110 2.02 12.76 0.94
C ARG A 110 1.31 13.23 2.20
N GLY A 111 1.97 13.14 3.36
CA GLY A 111 1.43 13.64 4.64
C GLY A 111 1.13 15.13 4.63
N ASN A 112 2.05 15.97 4.12
CA ASN A 112 1.83 17.42 3.99
C ASN A 112 0.67 17.76 3.05
N ILE A 113 0.50 17.01 1.95
CA ILE A 113 -0.63 17.18 1.03
C ILE A 113 -1.95 16.83 1.75
N LEU A 114 -1.99 15.68 2.44
CA LEU A 114 -3.18 15.24 3.18
C LEU A 114 -3.59 16.22 4.28
N ILE A 115 -2.61 16.77 5.03
CA ILE A 115 -2.86 17.79 6.05
C ILE A 115 -3.45 19.05 5.40
N SER A 116 -2.84 19.56 4.32
CA SER A 116 -3.32 20.76 3.64
C SER A 116 -4.72 20.58 3.03
N ASP A 117 -5.01 19.42 2.47
CA ASP A 117 -6.33 19.08 1.93
C ASP A 117 -7.39 19.01 3.05
N SER A 118 -7.06 18.34 4.16
CA SER A 118 -7.91 18.27 5.36
C SER A 118 -8.18 19.66 5.96
N GLU A 119 -7.18 20.54 6.02
CA GLU A 119 -7.33 21.93 6.47
C GLU A 119 -8.24 22.73 5.53
N ASN A 120 -8.11 22.56 4.21
CA ASN A 120 -8.95 23.20 3.22
C ASN A 120 -10.41 22.70 3.31
N GLN A 121 -10.62 21.40 3.45
CA GLN A 121 -11.95 20.80 3.63
C GLN A 121 -12.61 21.29 4.95
N ALA A 122 -11.87 21.27 6.06
CA ALA A 122 -12.37 21.79 7.34
C ALA A 122 -12.67 23.30 7.29
N LYS A 123 -11.95 24.06 6.47
CA LYS A 123 -12.24 25.48 6.21
C LYS A 123 -13.50 25.65 5.34
N TYR A 124 -13.66 24.84 4.29
CA TYR A 124 -14.84 24.83 3.43
C TYR A 124 -16.11 24.54 4.24
N VAL A 125 -16.15 23.43 4.97
CA VAL A 125 -17.28 23.04 5.83
C VAL A 125 -17.59 24.10 6.88
N ARG A 126 -16.56 24.75 7.46
CA ARG A 126 -16.78 25.87 8.40
C ARG A 126 -17.49 27.05 7.74
N GLU A 127 -17.08 27.46 6.54
CA GLU A 127 -17.73 28.59 5.85
C GLU A 127 -19.15 28.23 5.37
N GLU A 128 -19.35 26.99 4.92
CA GLU A 128 -20.65 26.43 4.55
C GLU A 128 -21.64 26.48 5.73
N VAL A 129 -21.27 25.90 6.87
CA VAL A 129 -22.08 25.95 8.11
C VAL A 129 -22.34 27.39 8.57
N LEU A 130 -21.35 28.29 8.48
CA LEU A 130 -21.55 29.71 8.80
C LEU A 130 -22.48 30.44 7.82
N SER A 131 -22.52 30.03 6.56
CA SER A 131 -23.44 30.54 5.54
C SER A 131 -24.86 30.04 5.79
N GLU A 132 -25.03 28.74 6.03
CA GLU A 132 -26.32 28.14 6.39
C GLU A 132 -26.90 28.74 7.67
N PHE A 133 -26.08 28.93 8.71
CA PHE A 133 -26.52 29.53 9.96
C PHE A 133 -27.02 30.98 9.77
N LYS A 134 -26.34 31.79 8.93
CA LYS A 134 -26.80 33.14 8.56
C LYS A 134 -28.11 33.13 7.78
N ASN A 135 -28.36 32.09 6.97
CA ASN A 135 -29.64 31.94 6.26
C ASN A 135 -30.76 31.55 7.22
N HIS A 136 -30.55 30.53 8.07
CA HIS A 136 -31.49 30.18 9.14
C HIS A 136 -31.81 31.37 10.05
N GLU A 137 -30.83 32.19 10.44
CA GLU A 137 -31.05 33.40 11.24
C GLU A 137 -31.99 34.42 10.54
N ARG A 138 -31.91 34.54 9.21
CA ARG A 138 -32.82 35.39 8.42
C ARG A 138 -34.23 34.80 8.38
N ASP A 139 -34.35 33.49 8.22
CA ASP A 139 -35.62 32.79 8.13
C ASP A 139 -36.36 32.80 9.47
N PHE A 140 -35.65 32.57 10.59
CA PHE A 140 -36.19 32.77 11.93
C PHE A 140 -36.67 34.21 12.15
N LYS A 141 -35.92 35.23 11.71
CA LYS A 141 -36.35 36.64 11.78
C LYS A 141 -37.53 36.96 10.88
N ALA A 142 -37.71 36.25 9.77
CA ALA A 142 -38.88 36.38 8.91
C ALA A 142 -40.12 35.74 9.57
N MET A 143 -39.98 34.54 10.12
CA MET A 143 -41.02 33.85 10.89
C MET A 143 -41.44 34.62 12.15
N GLU A 144 -40.51 35.27 12.84
CA GLU A 144 -40.83 36.15 13.98
C GLU A 144 -41.71 37.34 13.55
N LYS A 145 -41.37 38.00 12.44
CA LYS A 145 -42.22 39.08 11.89
C LYS A 145 -43.60 38.56 11.45
N TYR A 146 -43.67 37.34 10.92
CA TYR A 146 -44.93 36.70 10.54
C TYR A 146 -45.80 36.41 11.78
N ARG A 147 -45.21 35.85 12.86
CA ARG A 147 -45.86 35.68 14.17
C ARG A 147 -46.42 37.01 14.68
N ASP A 148 -45.61 38.06 14.69
CA ASP A 148 -46.02 39.37 15.21
C ASP A 148 -47.15 39.99 14.36
N ASN A 149 -47.10 39.81 13.03
CA ASN A 149 -48.19 40.20 12.15
C ASN A 149 -49.48 39.42 12.43
N LEU A 150 -49.38 38.09 12.62
CA LEU A 150 -50.52 37.23 12.95
C LEU A 150 -51.15 37.63 14.30
N ILE A 151 -50.35 37.97 15.30
CA ILE A 151 -50.84 38.50 16.59
C ILE A 151 -51.63 39.79 16.40
N VAL A 152 -51.16 40.71 15.55
CA VAL A 152 -51.90 41.95 15.21
C VAL A 152 -53.21 41.64 14.47
N GLN A 153 -53.21 40.68 13.52
CA GLN A 153 -54.41 40.25 12.82
C GLN A 153 -55.44 39.64 13.78
N LEU A 154 -55.02 38.71 14.66
CA LEU A 154 -55.87 38.08 15.66
C LEU A 154 -56.45 39.10 16.65
N LYS A 155 -55.64 40.07 17.11
CA LYS A 155 -56.10 41.16 17.98
C LYS A 155 -57.12 42.06 17.27
N THR A 156 -56.92 42.35 15.99
CA THR A 156 -57.86 43.13 15.17
C THR A 156 -59.16 42.37 14.95
N LEU A 157 -59.10 41.06 14.68
CA LEU A 157 -60.28 40.21 14.55
C LEU A 157 -61.07 40.11 15.86
N ALA A 158 -60.38 39.93 16.99
CA ALA A 158 -61.00 39.92 18.32
C ALA A 158 -61.69 41.26 18.61
N ASN A 159 -61.01 42.39 18.41
CA ASN A 159 -61.60 43.73 18.58
C ASN A 159 -62.82 43.92 17.67
N ASN A 160 -62.72 43.58 16.38
CA ASN A 160 -63.84 43.67 15.43
C ASN A 160 -65.03 42.79 15.84
N THR A 161 -64.77 41.66 16.49
CA THR A 161 -65.81 40.75 17.02
C THR A 161 -66.45 41.37 18.25
N THR A 162 -65.67 41.87 19.21
CA THR A 162 -66.16 42.60 20.40
C THR A 162 -66.98 43.83 20.02
N ASP A 163 -66.49 44.67 19.10
CA ASP A 163 -67.22 45.80 18.54
C ASP A 163 -68.55 45.38 17.91
N SER A 164 -68.59 44.20 17.28
CA SER A 164 -69.80 43.68 16.64
C SER A 164 -70.79 43.13 17.66
N ILE A 165 -70.30 42.56 18.77
CA ILE A 165 -71.10 42.21 19.95
C ILE A 165 -71.65 43.49 20.60
N GLU A 166 -70.83 44.50 20.87
CA GLU A 166 -71.28 45.78 21.46
C GLU A 166 -72.30 46.49 20.55
N ARG A 167 -72.06 46.53 19.23
CA ARG A 167 -73.04 47.05 18.25
C ARG A 167 -74.33 46.23 18.23
N PHE A 168 -74.25 44.91 18.40
CA PHE A 168 -75.42 44.05 18.50
C PHE A 168 -76.18 44.35 19.79
N GLU A 169 -75.53 44.32 20.95
CA GLU A 169 -76.09 44.66 22.26
C GLU A 169 -76.73 46.06 22.26
N LYS A 170 -76.08 47.07 21.68
CA LYS A 170 -76.62 48.44 21.59
C LYS A 170 -77.86 48.53 20.70
N LYS A 171 -77.89 47.80 19.58
CA LYS A 171 -79.10 47.69 18.73
C LYS A 171 -80.22 46.90 19.42
N PHE A 172 -79.88 45.84 20.14
CA PHE A 172 -80.84 44.99 20.85
C PHE A 172 -81.46 45.72 22.05
N SER A 173 -80.64 46.33 22.89
CA SER A 173 -81.06 47.03 24.11
C SER A 173 -81.84 48.32 23.85
N GLN A 174 -81.54 49.08 22.79
CA GLN A 174 -82.16 50.38 22.58
C GLN A 174 -83.38 50.36 21.63
N ALA A 175 -83.47 49.42 20.69
CA ALA A 175 -84.59 49.33 19.75
C ALA A 175 -85.55 48.16 20.05
N VAL A 176 -85.02 46.96 20.34
CA VAL A 176 -85.87 45.75 20.51
C VAL A 176 -86.61 45.76 21.85
N LEU A 177 -85.98 46.23 22.94
CA LEU A 177 -86.69 46.42 24.21
C LEU A 177 -87.79 47.47 24.10
N LYS A 178 -87.56 48.58 23.39
CA LYS A 178 -88.54 49.66 23.28
C LYS A 178 -89.74 49.24 22.41
N GLY A 179 -89.49 48.66 21.23
CA GLY A 179 -90.55 48.12 20.38
C GLY A 179 -91.38 47.03 21.06
N LYS A 180 -90.74 46.04 21.70
CA LYS A 180 -91.48 45.00 22.43
C LYS A 180 -92.23 45.50 23.65
N MET A 181 -91.76 46.57 24.30
CA MET A 181 -92.46 47.17 25.44
C MET A 181 -93.66 48.02 25.00
N ASP A 182 -93.55 48.75 23.89
CA ASP A 182 -94.69 49.44 23.27
C ASP A 182 -95.73 48.43 22.73
N ASP A 183 -95.30 47.33 22.10
CA ASP A 183 -96.19 46.24 21.65
C ASP A 183 -96.93 45.56 22.81
N LEU A 184 -96.22 45.23 23.91
CA LEU A 184 -96.84 44.67 25.12
C LEU A 184 -97.80 45.65 25.79
N GLN A 185 -97.48 46.94 25.79
CA GLN A 185 -98.34 47.97 26.38
C GLN A 185 -99.58 48.27 25.50
N GLY A 186 -99.52 48.01 24.19
CA GLY A 186 -100.67 47.98 23.30
C GLY A 186 -101.55 46.73 23.49
N GLN A 187 -100.95 45.54 23.62
CA GLN A 187 -101.69 44.26 23.72
C GLN A 187 -102.41 44.04 25.06
N VAL A 188 -102.04 44.74 26.15
CA VAL A 188 -102.70 44.59 27.47
C VAL A 188 -104.09 45.24 27.53
N ASN A 189 -104.43 46.16 26.61
CA ASN A 189 -105.67 46.94 26.67
C ASN A 189 -106.80 46.49 25.71
N HIS A 190 -106.63 45.40 24.95
CA HIS A 190 -107.69 44.91 24.07
C HIS A 190 -107.78 43.37 24.06
N SER A 191 -108.83 42.83 24.71
CA SER A 191 -109.45 41.50 24.48
C SER A 191 -108.52 40.27 24.52
N VAL A 192 -108.59 39.34 25.48
CA VAL A 192 -109.78 38.64 26.03
C VAL A 192 -110.81 38.31 24.94
N GLN A 193 -110.91 37.01 24.62
CA GLN A 193 -111.82 36.36 23.66
C GLN A 193 -111.38 36.53 22.19
N THR A 194 -110.74 35.52 21.59
CA THR A 194 -111.30 34.27 20.99
C THR A 194 -112.10 34.56 19.70
N ASP A 195 -111.98 33.80 18.61
CA ASP A 195 -111.54 32.41 18.48
C ASP A 195 -111.09 32.06 17.04
N GLU A 196 -110.61 30.82 16.88
CA GLU A 196 -110.70 29.97 15.67
C GLU A 196 -110.02 30.31 14.31
N ALA A 197 -109.32 29.27 13.82
CA ALA A 197 -109.40 28.68 12.48
C ALA A 197 -108.76 29.33 11.21
N SER A 198 -107.68 28.66 10.80
CA SER A 198 -107.55 28.01 9.48
C SER A 198 -107.35 28.84 8.19
N GLN A 199 -106.11 28.75 7.69
CA GLN A 199 -105.76 28.33 6.31
C GLN A 199 -106.56 28.90 5.13
N LYS A 200 -105.91 29.69 4.26
CA LYS A 200 -105.39 29.21 2.96
C LYS A 200 -104.73 30.32 2.12
N ALA A 201 -103.59 29.95 1.52
CA ALA A 201 -103.29 30.01 0.08
C ALA A 201 -103.30 31.40 -0.64
N ARG A 202 -102.43 31.71 -1.62
CA ARG A 202 -101.25 31.06 -2.29
C ARG A 202 -100.75 32.08 -3.36
N LEU A 203 -99.70 31.72 -4.13
CA LEU A 203 -99.26 32.31 -5.43
C LEU A 203 -98.27 33.50 -5.28
N THR A 204 -97.12 33.62 -5.98
CA THR A 204 -96.31 32.77 -6.92
C THR A 204 -94.88 33.41 -7.06
N ALA A 205 -93.82 32.91 -7.72
CA ALA A 205 -93.46 31.70 -8.50
C ALA A 205 -91.90 31.52 -8.52
N GLN A 206 -91.39 30.47 -9.18
CA GLN A 206 -89.99 30.20 -9.61
C GLN A 206 -88.94 29.97 -8.49
N GLU A 207 -88.00 29.01 -8.56
CA GLU A 207 -87.58 27.96 -9.54
C GLU A 207 -87.05 26.74 -8.72
N GLU A 208 -87.30 25.47 -9.07
CA GLU A 208 -86.41 24.54 -9.84
C GLU A 208 -84.96 24.38 -9.31
N SER A 209 -84.29 23.22 -9.27
CA SER A 209 -84.63 21.82 -9.59
C SER A 209 -83.60 20.81 -9.01
N ASN A 210 -84.10 19.65 -8.57
CA ASN A 210 -83.63 18.25 -8.76
C ASN A 210 -82.15 17.77 -8.77
N GLU A 211 -81.97 16.69 -7.98
CA GLU A 211 -81.32 15.39 -8.26
C GLU A 211 -79.79 15.19 -8.46
N THR A 212 -79.33 14.15 -7.75
CA THR A 212 -78.08 13.35 -7.85
C THR A 212 -78.16 12.41 -9.09
N PRO A 213 -77.15 11.61 -9.56
CA PRO A 213 -76.00 11.06 -8.81
C PRO A 213 -74.67 10.81 -9.59
N ALA A 214 -73.80 10.01 -8.95
CA ALA A 214 -72.84 9.05 -9.52
C ALA A 214 -71.35 9.47 -9.72
N ASP A 215 -70.52 8.68 -9.02
CA ASP A 215 -69.26 8.05 -9.45
C ASP A 215 -68.02 8.81 -9.97
N ALA A 216 -66.90 8.21 -9.55
CA ALA A 216 -65.66 7.99 -10.31
C ALA A 216 -64.58 9.11 -10.42
N VAL A 217 -63.46 8.79 -9.74
CA VAL A 217 -62.12 8.60 -10.34
C VAL A 217 -61.16 9.81 -10.46
N VAL A 218 -60.22 9.84 -9.48
CA VAL A 218 -58.73 9.86 -9.63
C VAL A 218 -57.99 11.14 -10.10
N GLU A 219 -56.87 11.39 -9.40
CA GLU A 219 -55.68 12.21 -9.77
C GLU A 219 -55.83 13.75 -9.88
N LYS A 220 -54.89 14.58 -9.38
CA LYS A 220 -53.46 14.37 -9.06
C LYS A 220 -53.05 14.94 -7.68
N ILE A 221 -52.12 14.25 -7.01
CA ILE A 221 -51.28 14.80 -5.93
C ILE A 221 -49.82 14.75 -6.41
N ALA A 222 -49.14 15.90 -6.34
CA ALA A 222 -47.69 16.12 -6.43
C ALA A 222 -47.45 17.63 -6.16
N ASN A 223 -46.52 18.13 -5.34
CA ASN A 223 -45.62 17.53 -4.32
C ASN A 223 -46.15 17.92 -2.91
N GLU A 224 -45.50 17.76 -1.74
CA GLU A 224 -44.09 17.49 -1.38
C GLU A 224 -44.02 16.99 0.07
N ALA A 225 -42.93 16.27 0.42
CA ALA A 225 -42.37 16.00 1.76
C ALA A 225 -43.29 15.81 3.00
N GLU A 226 -43.19 14.64 3.65
CA GLU A 226 -42.42 14.48 4.90
C GLU A 226 -42.27 12.98 5.30
N GLN A 227 -41.15 12.65 5.95
CA GLN A 227 -40.79 11.30 6.44
C GLN A 227 -41.22 11.19 7.93
N GLU A 228 -41.57 10.01 8.47
CA GLU A 228 -40.69 9.01 9.11
C GLU A 228 -41.60 7.96 9.81
N PRO A 229 -41.10 6.87 10.42
CA PRO A 229 -39.94 6.02 10.10
C PRO A 229 -40.34 4.54 9.91
N ILE A 230 -39.40 3.68 9.49
CA ILE A 230 -39.59 2.21 9.44
C ILE A 230 -38.55 1.52 10.33
N VAL A 231 -38.96 0.40 10.95
CA VAL A 231 -38.17 -0.36 11.94
C VAL A 231 -37.54 -1.61 11.31
N GLU A 232 -36.35 -1.95 11.80
CA GLU A 232 -35.73 -3.28 11.88
C GLU A 232 -35.17 -4.00 10.61
N ALA A 233 -33.84 -4.21 10.69
CA ALA A 233 -33.15 -5.51 10.64
C ALA A 233 -32.37 -5.93 9.36
N VAL A 234 -31.28 -6.67 9.67
CA VAL A 234 -30.47 -7.61 8.86
C VAL A 234 -29.25 -7.05 8.08
N ALA A 235 -28.06 -7.43 8.58
CA ALA A 235 -26.80 -7.82 7.89
C ALA A 235 -26.18 -6.87 6.82
N ASP A 236 -24.88 -6.60 6.73
CA ASP A 236 -23.66 -7.35 7.07
C ASP A 236 -22.51 -6.35 7.32
N GLU A 237 -21.69 -6.54 8.36
CA GLU A 237 -20.41 -5.83 8.50
C GLU A 237 -19.27 -6.69 7.91
N GLU A 238 -18.89 -6.42 6.66
CA GLU A 238 -17.61 -6.90 6.13
C GLU A 238 -16.45 -6.17 6.83
N THR A 239 -15.70 -6.90 7.66
CA THR A 239 -14.41 -6.47 8.21
C THR A 239 -13.42 -6.17 7.07
N PRO A 240 -12.67 -5.04 7.10
CA PRO A 240 -11.67 -4.78 6.07
C PRO A 240 -10.53 -5.81 6.14
N GLU A 241 -10.28 -6.50 5.03
CA GLU A 241 -9.15 -7.43 4.91
C GLU A 241 -7.80 -6.73 5.16
N ILE A 242 -6.99 -7.34 6.01
CA ILE A 242 -5.58 -6.99 6.15
C ILE A 242 -4.85 -7.51 4.93
N ILE A 243 -4.37 -6.62 4.06
CA ILE A 243 -3.54 -6.99 2.90
C ILE A 243 -2.16 -7.41 3.40
N GLU A 244 -2.03 -8.68 3.80
CA GLU A 244 -0.73 -9.31 3.95
C GLU A 244 -0.05 -9.38 2.58
N THR A 245 0.94 -8.50 2.36
CA THR A 245 1.84 -8.59 1.21
C THR A 245 2.76 -9.79 1.41
N THR A 246 2.25 -10.98 1.08
CA THR A 246 3.06 -12.18 0.92
C THR A 246 3.94 -12.00 -0.31
N VAL A 247 5.25 -11.84 -0.08
CA VAL A 247 6.23 -11.84 -1.17
C VAL A 247 6.31 -13.26 -1.71
N VAL A 248 5.61 -13.50 -2.82
CA VAL A 248 5.75 -14.73 -3.60
C VAL A 248 7.16 -14.76 -4.18
N ILE A 249 8.02 -15.61 -3.59
CA ILE A 249 9.28 -15.98 -4.22
C ILE A 249 8.92 -16.97 -5.33
N GLU A 250 8.98 -16.52 -6.59
CA GLU A 250 8.98 -17.44 -7.73
C GLU A 250 10.25 -18.30 -7.66
N GLU A 251 10.12 -19.54 -7.19
CA GLU A 251 11.11 -20.58 -7.45
C GLU A 251 11.15 -20.85 -8.95
N LYS A 252 12.08 -20.17 -9.64
CA LYS A 252 12.46 -20.50 -11.01
C LYS A 252 12.89 -21.97 -11.05
N PRO A 253 12.39 -22.79 -12.00
CA PRO A 253 12.72 -24.21 -12.04
C PRO A 253 14.24 -24.40 -12.17
N ALA A 254 14.77 -25.25 -11.31
CA ALA A 254 16.17 -25.65 -11.35
C ALA A 254 16.41 -26.51 -12.59
N ASP A 255 17.15 -25.98 -13.55
CA ASP A 255 17.69 -26.79 -14.64
C ASP A 255 19.11 -26.35 -15.04
N GLU A 256 19.88 -27.37 -15.40
CA GLU A 256 21.21 -27.38 -16.05
C GLU A 256 22.40 -26.66 -15.36
N GLY A 257 23.28 -27.49 -14.76
CA GLY A 257 24.74 -27.27 -14.81
C GLY A 257 25.41 -26.72 -13.55
N SER A 258 25.73 -27.59 -12.59
CA SER A 258 26.71 -27.26 -11.55
C SER A 258 28.10 -27.09 -12.17
N PHE A 259 28.72 -25.94 -11.97
CA PHE A 259 30.09 -25.62 -12.43
C PHE A 259 31.14 -26.68 -12.00
N PHE A 260 30.88 -27.40 -10.91
CA PHE A 260 31.78 -28.43 -10.37
C PHE A 260 31.79 -29.75 -11.14
N ASP A 261 30.83 -30.00 -12.03
CA ASP A 261 30.79 -31.24 -12.84
C ASP A 261 31.79 -31.22 -14.01
N GLN A 262 32.44 -30.09 -14.29
CA GLN A 262 33.45 -29.96 -15.38
C GLN A 262 34.91 -30.18 -14.94
N ILE A 263 35.16 -30.58 -13.68
CA ILE A 263 36.52 -30.73 -13.12
C ILE A 263 36.77 -32.17 -12.60
N LYS A 264 36.46 -33.17 -13.43
CA LYS A 264 36.80 -34.59 -13.22
C LYS A 264 37.24 -35.27 -14.52
#